data_AF-A0A4Q0I2K9-F1
#
_entry.id   AF-A0A4Q0I2K9-F1
#
_cell.length_a   1.000
_cell.length_b   1.000
_cell.length_c   1.000
_cell.angle_alpha   90.00
_cell.angle_beta   90.00
_cell.angle_gamma   90.00
#
_symmetry.space_group_name_H-M   'P 1'
#
loop_
_entity.id
_entity.type
_entity.pdbx_description
1 polymer ?
#
loop_
_entity_poly.entity_id
_entity_poly.type
_entity_poly.pdbx_seq_one_letter_code
_entity_poly.pdbx_strand_id
1 'polypeptide(L)'
;ASDGYTAYKLAQQQFMLQNMDFNLFQVIGLTNNDPVSTEYRWLKQTIERLNRTFKFSYQITNGYGSGEGSNTHVALFVAYYNFLRPHSYTYWQPLNFIPELESIPNMPGKWQKLIELSQQLILSKQVS
;
A
#
# COMPACT_ATOMS: atom_id res chain seq x y z
N ALA A 1 19.73 12.65 9.23
CA ALA A 1 18.35 12.78 9.73
C ALA A 1 17.53 13.39 8.61
N SER A 2 16.43 12.74 8.22
CA SER A 2 15.70 12.96 6.95
C SER A 2 14.25 13.36 7.26
N ASP A 3 14.06 14.12 8.33
CA ASP A 3 12.76 14.12 9.03
C ASP A 3 11.87 15.29 8.61
N GLY A 4 12.38 16.21 7.77
CA GLY A 4 11.67 17.36 7.22
C GLY A 4 11.66 17.40 5.69
N TYR A 5 11.41 16.28 5.02
CA TYR A 5 11.41 16.23 3.55
C TYR A 5 10.31 17.15 2.97
N THR A 6 10.74 18.16 2.21
CA THR A 6 9.86 19.15 1.56
C THR A 6 8.93 18.53 0.51
N ALA A 7 9.27 17.34 0.01
CA ALA A 7 8.48 16.60 -0.97
C ALA A 7 7.02 16.37 -0.52
N TYR A 8 6.77 16.14 0.78
CA TYR A 8 5.40 15.94 1.27
C TYR A 8 4.57 17.22 1.26
N LYS A 9 5.19 18.38 1.53
CA LYS A 9 4.52 19.68 1.41
C LYS A 9 4.24 20.03 -0.05
N LEU A 10 5.19 19.72 -0.94
CA LEU A 10 5.00 19.88 -2.38
C LEU A 10 3.86 19.00 -2.89
N ALA A 11 3.79 17.74 -2.44
CA ALA A 11 2.67 16.86 -2.75
C ALA A 11 1.35 17.47 -2.25
N GLN A 12 1.27 17.92 -1.00
CA GLN A 12 0.06 18.57 -0.46
C GLN A 12 -0.41 19.73 -1.34
N GLN A 13 0.51 20.61 -1.77
CA GLN A 13 0.19 21.69 -2.69
C GLN A 13 -0.34 21.18 -4.04
N GLN A 14 0.28 20.14 -4.60
CA GLN A 14 -0.15 19.55 -5.87
C GLN A 14 -1.55 18.94 -5.79
N PHE A 15 -1.86 18.22 -4.71
CA PHE A 15 -3.18 17.64 -4.47
C PHE A 15 -4.24 18.73 -4.23
N MET A 16 -3.87 19.81 -3.54
CA MET A 16 -4.74 20.99 -3.37
C MET A 16 -5.12 21.63 -4.71
N LEU A 17 -4.18 21.73 -5.67
CA LEU A 17 -4.48 22.19 -7.04
C LEU A 17 -5.47 21.27 -7.78
N GLN A 18 -5.58 20.01 -7.37
CA GLN A 18 -6.55 19.04 -7.89
C GLN A 18 -7.83 18.93 -7.04
N ASN A 19 -8.06 19.88 -6.13
CA ASN A 19 -9.18 19.88 -5.18
C ASN A 19 -9.23 18.64 -4.25
N MET A 20 -8.07 18.06 -3.95
CA MET A 20 -7.91 16.94 -3.01
C MET A 20 -7.17 17.43 -1.75
N ASP A 21 -7.84 18.21 -0.91
CA ASP A 21 -7.22 18.73 0.31
C ASP A 21 -7.03 17.65 1.37
N PHE A 22 -5.90 17.69 2.08
CA PHE A 22 -5.61 16.79 3.19
C PHE A 22 -4.66 17.43 4.21
N ASN A 23 -4.81 17.02 5.48
CA ASN A 23 -3.95 17.46 6.57
C ASN A 23 -2.61 16.71 6.55
N LEU A 24 -1.50 17.44 6.55
CA LEU A 24 -0.15 16.88 6.63
C LEU A 24 0.42 17.03 8.05
N PHE A 25 0.52 15.91 8.77
CA PHE A 25 1.18 15.85 10.08
C PHE A 25 2.61 15.28 9.93
N GLN A 26 3.62 16.05 10.34
CA GLN A 26 5.02 15.60 10.28
C GLN A 26 5.49 15.15 11.67
N VAL A 27 5.86 13.87 11.79
CA VAL A 27 6.40 13.30 13.03
C VAL A 27 7.93 13.26 12.94
N ILE A 28 8.58 14.30 13.46
CA ILE A 28 10.02 14.54 13.37
C ILE A 28 10.74 13.84 14.52
N GLY A 29 11.83 13.13 14.25
CA GLY A 29 12.72 12.58 15.28
C GLY A 29 12.29 11.23 15.89
N LEU A 30 13.17 10.74 16.76
CA LEU A 30 13.03 9.49 17.51
C LEU A 30 12.48 9.70 18.94
N THR A 31 12.53 10.91 19.49
CA THR A 31 11.99 11.26 20.82
C THR A 31 10.73 12.09 20.71
N ASN A 32 9.81 11.95 21.68
CA ASN A 32 8.57 12.71 21.75
C ASN A 32 8.90 14.13 22.24
N ASN A 33 9.26 15.02 21.32
CA ASN A 33 9.60 16.41 21.65
C ASN A 33 8.40 17.36 21.50
N ASP A 34 7.27 16.88 20.97
CA ASP A 34 6.07 17.68 20.73
C ASP A 34 4.75 16.88 20.85
N PRO A 35 3.61 17.54 21.15
CA PRO A 35 2.31 16.89 21.34
C PRO A 35 1.79 16.16 20.09
N VAL A 36 2.04 16.71 18.90
CA VAL A 36 1.59 16.16 17.61
C VAL A 36 2.31 14.84 17.32
N SER A 37 3.62 14.79 17.54
CA SER A 37 4.39 13.55 17.43
C SER A 37 3.93 12.47 18.40
N THR A 38 3.39 12.83 19.57
CA THR A 38 2.88 11.87 20.55
C THR A 38 1.57 11.22 20.07
N GLU A 39 0.65 12.03 19.52
CA GLU A 39 -0.64 11.55 19.02
C GLU A 39 -0.50 10.63 17.80
N TYR A 40 0.37 10.98 16.84
CA TYR A 40 0.47 10.28 15.56
C TYR A 40 1.62 9.25 15.47
N ARG A 41 2.34 8.97 16.57
CA ARG A 41 3.50 8.05 16.54
C ARG A 41 3.14 6.62 16.16
N TRP A 42 1.96 6.15 16.57
CA TRP A 42 1.49 4.81 16.25
C TRP A 42 1.31 4.63 14.73
N LEU A 43 0.93 5.69 14.02
CA LEU A 43 0.89 5.70 12.54
C LEU A 43 2.28 5.56 11.95
N LYS A 44 3.28 6.28 12.47
CA LYS A 44 4.68 6.17 12.01
C LYS A 44 5.18 4.73 12.10
N GLN A 45 4.92 4.04 13.22
CA GLN A 45 5.30 2.64 13.37
C GLN A 45 4.59 1.72 12.37
N THR A 46 3.31 1.99 12.09
CA THR A 46 2.52 1.23 11.10
C THR A 46 3.09 1.41 9.68
N ILE A 47 3.38 2.66 9.30
CA ILE A 47 4.01 3.02 8.02
C ILE A 47 5.40 2.38 7.90
N GLU A 48 6.22 2.41 8.95
CA GLU A 48 7.54 1.79 8.96
C GLU A 48 7.48 0.25 8.80
N ARG A 49 6.51 -0.41 9.45
CA ARG A 49 6.28 -1.86 9.28
C ARG A 49 5.84 -2.19 7.85
N LEU A 50 4.95 -1.40 7.27
CA LEU A 50 4.54 -1.53 5.87
C LEU A 50 5.74 -1.35 4.94
N ASN A 51 6.52 -0.28 5.13
CA ASN A 51 7.71 0.01 4.33
C ASN A 51 8.77 -1.09 4.44
N ARG A 52 8.97 -1.68 5.61
CA ARG A 52 9.89 -2.82 5.78
C ARG A 52 9.40 -4.04 5.00
N THR A 53 8.10 -4.32 5.04
CA THR A 53 7.49 -5.44 4.29
C THR A 53 7.60 -5.20 2.78
N PHE A 54 7.32 -3.98 2.32
CA PHE A 54 7.50 -3.57 0.94
C PHE A 54 8.96 -3.72 0.50
N LYS A 55 9.91 -3.26 1.32
CA LYS A 55 11.34 -3.38 1.02
C LYS A 55 11.80 -4.82 0.86
N PHE A 56 11.34 -5.69 1.75
CA PHE A 56 11.62 -7.12 1.67
C PHE A 56 11.10 -7.75 0.37
N SER A 57 9.91 -7.33 -0.08
CA SER A 57 9.31 -7.89 -1.31
C SER A 57 10.11 -7.59 -2.58
N TYR A 58 10.80 -6.45 -2.67
CA TYR A 58 11.60 -6.11 -3.86
C TYR A 58 13.07 -6.54 -3.74
N GLN A 59 13.62 -6.70 -2.52
CA GLN A 59 15.03 -7.06 -2.35
C GLN A 59 15.39 -8.39 -3.02
N ILE A 60 14.40 -9.29 -3.14
CA ILE A 60 14.56 -10.61 -3.74
C ILE A 60 14.63 -10.53 -5.28
N THR A 61 14.15 -9.45 -5.91
CA THR A 61 13.98 -9.37 -7.37
C THR A 61 15.15 -8.72 -8.12
N ASN A 62 16.27 -8.42 -7.44
CA ASN A 62 17.41 -7.66 -8.00
C ASN A 62 17.02 -6.30 -8.61
N GLY A 63 15.95 -5.68 -8.09
CA GLY A 63 15.38 -4.43 -8.61
C GLY A 63 14.18 -4.66 -9.52
N TYR A 64 13.78 -3.61 -10.25
CA TYR A 64 12.56 -3.62 -11.09
C TYR A 64 12.83 -3.87 -12.57
N GLY A 65 14.07 -3.69 -13.05
CA GLY A 65 14.45 -3.85 -14.47
C GLY A 65 13.90 -2.78 -15.43
N SER A 66 12.75 -2.18 -15.13
CA SER A 66 12.13 -1.08 -15.91
C SER A 66 11.12 -0.30 -15.06
N GLY A 67 10.65 0.85 -15.57
CA GLY A 67 9.56 1.61 -14.95
C GLY A 67 8.24 0.81 -14.92
N GLU A 68 7.94 0.05 -15.96
CA GLU A 68 6.77 -0.84 -16.00
C GLU A 68 6.88 -1.98 -14.97
N GLY A 69 8.08 -2.53 -14.78
CA GLY A 69 8.35 -3.50 -13.72
C GLY A 69 8.08 -2.93 -12.33
N SER A 70 8.40 -1.64 -12.10
CA SER A 70 8.11 -0.98 -10.82
C SER A 70 6.61 -0.79 -10.59
N ASN A 71 5.85 -0.40 -11.63
CA ASN A 71 4.39 -0.27 -11.54
C ASN A 71 3.75 -1.63 -11.26
N THR A 72 4.18 -2.66 -11.98
CA THR A 72 3.70 -4.04 -11.81
C THR A 72 3.96 -4.55 -10.40
N HIS A 73 5.17 -4.33 -9.87
CA HIS A 73 5.53 -4.73 -8.51
C HIS A 73 4.65 -4.04 -7.46
N VAL A 74 4.46 -2.72 -7.58
CA VAL A 74 3.60 -1.97 -6.65
C VAL A 74 2.17 -2.49 -6.70
N ALA A 75 1.62 -2.73 -7.90
CA ALA A 75 0.27 -3.29 -8.06
C ALA A 75 0.14 -4.68 -7.41
N LEU A 76 1.08 -5.58 -7.66
CA LEU A 76 1.10 -6.92 -7.07
C LEU A 76 1.27 -6.87 -5.55
N PHE A 77 2.14 -5.99 -5.04
CA PHE A 77 2.31 -5.80 -3.61
C PHE A 77 1.03 -5.31 -2.95
N VAL A 78 0.36 -4.29 -3.53
CA VAL A 78 -0.91 -3.77 -3.01
C VAL A 78 -1.98 -4.85 -3.01
N ALA A 79 -2.10 -5.60 -4.11
CA ALA A 79 -3.05 -6.71 -4.21
C ALA A 79 -2.81 -7.77 -3.13
N TYR A 80 -1.55 -8.21 -3.00
CA TYR A 80 -1.17 -9.19 -1.99
C TYR A 80 -1.40 -8.66 -0.57
N TYR A 81 -0.85 -7.49 -0.23
CA TYR A 81 -0.85 -6.97 1.14
C TYR A 81 -2.26 -6.70 1.66
N ASN A 82 -3.15 -6.17 0.82
CA ASN A 82 -4.48 -5.77 1.26
C ASN A 82 -5.51 -6.90 1.18
N PHE A 83 -5.49 -7.72 0.13
CA PHE A 83 -6.59 -8.63 -0.16
C PHE A 83 -6.26 -10.11 0.05
N LEU A 84 -4.97 -10.47 0.13
CA LEU A 84 -4.56 -11.87 0.20
C LEU A 84 -3.75 -12.22 1.45
N ARG A 85 -2.92 -11.29 1.92
CA ARG A 85 -1.99 -11.51 3.03
C ARG A 85 -2.77 -11.52 4.35
N PRO A 86 -2.68 -12.60 5.14
CA PRO A 86 -3.21 -12.59 6.49
C PRO A 86 -2.33 -11.73 7.40
N HIS A 87 -2.94 -10.92 8.27
CA HIS A 87 -2.20 -10.10 9.25
C HIS A 87 -2.49 -10.54 10.69
N SER A 88 -1.47 -10.51 11.54
CA SER A 88 -1.61 -10.94 12.94
C SER A 88 -2.58 -10.05 13.73
N TYR A 89 -2.67 -8.76 13.41
CA TYR A 89 -3.55 -7.80 14.07
C TYR A 89 -4.99 -7.83 13.57
N THR A 90 -5.30 -8.63 12.53
CA THR A 90 -6.65 -8.87 12.00
C THR A 90 -7.09 -10.32 12.20
N TYR A 91 -6.60 -11.00 13.24
CA TYR A 91 -6.89 -12.42 13.49
C TYR A 91 -6.59 -13.32 12.28
N TRP A 92 -5.48 -13.02 11.58
CA TRP A 92 -5.03 -13.73 10.39
C TRP A 92 -5.99 -13.63 9.19
N GLN A 93 -6.77 -12.55 9.12
CA GLN A 93 -7.58 -12.19 7.95
C GLN A 93 -6.85 -11.16 7.06
N PRO A 94 -7.19 -11.05 5.76
CA PRO A 94 -6.77 -9.92 4.93
C PRO A 94 -7.34 -8.60 5.45
N LEU A 95 -6.75 -7.46 5.04
CA LEU A 95 -7.22 -6.13 5.45
C LEU A 95 -8.54 -5.78 4.79
N ASN A 96 -8.67 -6.15 3.52
CA ASN A 96 -9.85 -5.89 2.71
C ASN A 96 -10.43 -7.21 2.24
N PHE A 97 -11.72 -7.33 2.45
CA PHE A 97 -12.47 -8.53 2.16
C PHE A 97 -13.00 -8.53 0.72
N ILE A 98 -12.89 -9.69 0.05
CA ILE A 98 -13.46 -9.92 -1.28
C ILE A 98 -14.26 -11.22 -1.22
N PRO A 99 -15.61 -11.17 -1.36
CA PRO A 99 -16.47 -12.35 -1.27
C PRO A 99 -16.04 -13.49 -2.22
N GLU A 100 -15.61 -13.15 -3.44
CA GLU A 100 -15.20 -14.08 -4.48
C GLU A 100 -13.94 -14.88 -4.13
N LEU A 101 -13.18 -14.46 -3.11
CA LEU A 101 -11.95 -15.12 -2.66
C LEU A 101 -12.16 -16.03 -1.44
N GLU A 102 -13.30 -15.96 -0.75
CA GLU A 102 -13.55 -16.76 0.46
C GLU A 102 -13.63 -18.24 0.18
N SER A 103 -14.37 -18.61 -0.86
CA SER A 103 -14.59 -20.01 -1.23
C SER A 103 -13.33 -20.69 -1.77
N ILE A 104 -12.24 -19.95 -1.93
CA ILE A 104 -11.00 -20.44 -2.52
C ILE A 104 -9.99 -20.73 -1.41
N PRO A 105 -9.67 -22.02 -1.15
CA PRO A 105 -8.88 -22.39 0.02
C PRO A 105 -7.39 -22.10 -0.13
N ASN A 106 -6.88 -22.01 -1.36
CA ASN A 106 -5.45 -21.91 -1.63
C ASN A 106 -5.08 -20.59 -2.32
N MET A 107 -3.86 -20.12 -2.04
CA MET A 107 -3.34 -18.86 -2.59
C MET A 107 -3.25 -18.84 -4.13
N PRO A 108 -2.79 -19.92 -4.82
CA PRO A 108 -2.79 -19.94 -6.28
C PRO A 108 -4.18 -19.70 -6.89
N GLY A 109 -5.21 -20.33 -6.34
CA GLY A 109 -6.59 -20.13 -6.79
C GLY A 109 -7.07 -18.71 -6.54
N LYS A 110 -6.71 -18.11 -5.40
CA LYS A 110 -7.07 -16.70 -5.12
C LYS A 110 -6.45 -15.76 -6.14
N TRP A 111 -5.20 -15.99 -6.54
CA TRP A 111 -4.55 -15.25 -7.62
C TRP A 111 -5.22 -15.47 -8.98
N GLN A 112 -5.57 -16.71 -9.32
CA GLN A 112 -6.31 -17.01 -10.54
C GLN A 112 -7.64 -16.25 -10.59
N LYS A 113 -8.35 -16.18 -9.46
CA LYS A 113 -9.61 -15.44 -9.38
C LYS A 113 -9.42 -13.93 -9.55
N LEU A 114 -8.38 -13.35 -8.96
CA LEU A 114 -8.05 -11.94 -9.20
C LEU A 114 -7.73 -11.66 -10.68
N ILE A 115 -7.01 -12.56 -11.34
CA ILE A 115 -6.71 -12.46 -12.78
C ILE A 115 -8.01 -12.52 -13.59
N GLU A 116 -8.89 -13.48 -13.30
CA GLU A 116 -10.21 -13.61 -13.94
C GLU A 116 -11.04 -12.31 -13.80
N LEU A 117 -11.16 -11.78 -12.58
CA LEU A 117 -11.89 -10.53 -12.32
C LEU A 117 -11.30 -9.35 -13.08
N SER A 118 -9.96 -9.26 -13.16
CA SER A 118 -9.30 -8.20 -13.93
C SER A 118 -9.57 -8.31 -15.43
N GLN A 119 -9.62 -9.52 -15.98
CA GLN A 119 -9.96 -9.76 -17.39
C GLN A 119 -11.40 -9.36 -17.69
N GLN A 120 -12.35 -9.70 -16.80
CA GLN A 120 -13.75 -9.29 -16.92
C GLN A 120 -13.88 -7.75 -16.92
N LEU A 121 -13.15 -7.05 -16.05
CA LEU A 121 -13.12 -5.58 -16.02
C LEU A 121 -12.54 -4.97 -17.30
N ILE A 122 -11.50 -5.58 -17.88
CA ILE A 122 -10.92 -5.11 -19.15
C ILE A 122 -11.96 -5.24 -20.26
N LEU A 123 -12.64 -6.39 -20.36
CA LEU A 123 -13.67 -6.62 -21.36
C LEU A 123 -14.83 -5.63 -21.21
N SER A 124 -15.31 -5.38 -19.99
CA SER A 124 -16.40 -4.43 -19.76
C SER A 124 -16.04 -3.00 -20.20
N LYS A 125 -14.77 -2.60 -20.00
CA LYS A 125 -14.27 -1.28 -20.42
C LYS A 125 -14.00 -1.17 -21.92
N GLN A 126 -13.81 -2.27 -22.63
CA GLN A 126 -13.66 -2.28 -24.10
C GLN A 126 -15.00 -2.22 -24.83
N VAL A 127 -16.06 -2.72 -24.19
CA VAL A 127 -17.44 -2.71 -24.72
C VAL A 127 -18.17 -1.39 -24.42
N SER A 128 -17.68 -0.61 -23.45
CA SER A 128 -18.18 0.72 -23.08
C SER A 128 -17.50 1.82 -23.89
#